data_AF-A0A651H4V1-F1
#
_entry.id   AF-A0A651H4V1-F1
#
_cell.length_a   1.000
_cell.length_b   1.000
_cell.length_c   1.000
_cell.angle_alpha   90.00
_cell.angle_beta   90.00
_cell.angle_gamma   90.00
#
_symmetry.space_group_name_H-M   'P 1'
#
loop_
_entity.id
_entity.type
_entity.pdbx_description
1 polymer ?
#
loop_
_entity_poly.entity_id
_entity_poly.type
_entity_poly.pdbx_seq_one_letter_code
_entity_poly.pdbx_strand_id
1 'polypeptide(L)' 'MEDTLHFKPREVSIRQLADGHFRLVECQTTRAITPIAFNNRKAARNWAAGRGFLLVGEPEKPEPGIGRN' A
#
# COMPACT_ATOMS: atom_id res chain seq x y z
N MET A 1 -18.61 -17.99 22.31
CA MET A 1 -18.67 -16.62 21.75
C MET A 1 -17.40 -16.43 20.98
N GLU A 2 -17.43 -16.78 19.69
CA GLU A 2 -16.32 -16.52 18.78
C GLU A 2 -16.37 -15.02 18.44
N ASP A 3 -15.60 -14.22 19.16
CA ASP A 3 -15.26 -12.88 18.73
C ASP A 3 -14.24 -13.03 17.60
N THR A 4 -14.73 -13.38 16.40
CA THR A 4 -13.93 -13.23 15.19
C THR A 4 -13.84 -11.73 14.97
N LEU A 5 -12.90 -11.08 15.67
CA LEU A 5 -12.41 -9.75 15.37
C LEU A 5 -12.15 -9.74 13.86
N HIS A 6 -13.13 -9.24 13.11
CA HIS A 6 -13.07 -9.12 11.67
C HIS A 6 -11.98 -8.09 11.39
N PHE A 7 -10.74 -8.58 11.38
CA PHE A 7 -9.58 -7.83 10.96
C PHE A 7 -9.70 -7.74 9.44
N LYS A 8 -10.63 -6.88 8.98
CA LYS A 8 -10.68 -6.51 7.58
C LYS A 8 -9.31 -5.89 7.28
N PRO A 9 -8.47 -6.52 6.44
CA PRO A 9 -7.18 -5.96 6.13
C PRO A 9 -7.42 -4.56 5.58
N ARG A 10 -6.83 -3.55 6.22
CA ARG A 10 -6.99 -2.17 5.78
C ARG A 10 -6.18 -2.01 4.50
N GLU A 11 -6.89 -1.88 3.39
CA GLU A 11 -6.34 -1.70 2.06
C GLU A 11 -5.82 -0.27 1.89
N VAL A 12 -4.55 -0.14 1.53
CA VAL A 12 -3.88 1.14 1.36
C VAL A 12 -3.21 1.20 -0.01
N SER A 13 -3.09 2.40 -0.55
CA SER A 13 -2.33 2.67 -1.77
C SER A 13 -1.26 3.73 -1.48
N ILE A 14 -0.15 3.66 -2.21
CA ILE A 14 0.89 4.67 -2.13
C ILE A 14 0.65 5.70 -3.23
N ARG A 15 0.34 6.93 -2.84
CA ARG A 15 0.27 8.06 -3.78
C ARG A 15 1.53 8.91 -3.73
N GLN A 16 1.98 9.33 -4.89
CA GLN A 16 3.02 10.35 -5.01
C GLN A 16 2.38 11.73 -4.87
N LEU A 17 2.98 12.58 -4.05
CA LEU A 17 2.61 13.97 -3.84
C LEU A 17 3.35 14.86 -4.85
N ALA A 18 2.87 16.10 -5.03
CA ALA A 18 3.44 17.05 -5.99
C ALA A 18 4.89 17.46 -5.68
N ASP A 19 5.31 17.32 -4.41
CA ASP A 19 6.66 17.60 -3.94
C ASP A 19 7.64 16.43 -4.16
N GLY A 20 7.18 15.33 -4.75
CA GLY A 20 7.98 14.13 -5.00
C GLY A 20 7.99 13.13 -3.85
N HIS A 21 7.39 13.44 -2.70
CA HIS A 21 7.25 12.49 -1.60
C HIS A 21 6.09 11.50 -1.84
N PHE A 22 6.01 10.49 -1.00
CA PHE A 22 5.00 9.43 -1.07
C PHE A 22 4.14 9.43 0.18
N ARG A 23 2.85 9.17 0.06
CA ARG A 23 1.93 9.05 1.19
C ARG A 23 1.09 7.80 1.07
N LEU A 24 0.87 7.15 2.21
CA LEU A 24 -0.10 6.06 2.30
C LEU A 24 -1.50 6.66 2.44
N VAL A 25 -2.39 6.26 1.55
CA VAL A 25 -3.80 6.64 1.58
C VAL A 25 -4.66 5.38 1.65
N GLU A 26 -5.79 5.44 2.35
CA GLU A 26 -6.77 4.35 2.37
C GLU A 26 -7.41 4.21 1.00
N CYS A 27 -7.60 2.98 0.50
CA CYS A 27 -8.17 2.78 -0.83
C CYS A 27 -9.63 3.26 -0.93
N GLN A 28 -10.42 3.11 0.14
CA GLN A 28 -11.85 3.43 0.12
C GLN A 28 -12.14 4.93 0.30
N THR A 29 -11.41 5.58 1.21
CA THR A 29 -11.69 6.99 1.55
C THR A 29 -10.65 7.96 1.02
N THR A 30 -9.55 7.47 0.44
CA THR A 30 -8.36 8.25 0.03
C THR A 30 -7.74 9.08 1.17
N ARG A 31 -8.12 8.81 2.42
CA ARG A 31 -7.59 9.50 3.59
C ARG A 31 -6.15 9.10 3.84
N ALA A 32 -5.33 10.07 4.20
CA ALA A 32 -3.96 9.81 4.60
C ALA A 32 -3.93 8.92 5.85
N ILE A 33 -3.25 7.78 5.75
CA ILE A 33 -3.01 6.88 6.88
C ILE A 33 -1.97 7.48 7.83
N THR A 34 -1.04 8.27 7.27
CA THR A 34 0.07 8.86 7.99
C THR A 34 0.08 10.38 7.87
N PRO A 35 0.37 11.10 8.99
CA PRO A 35 0.61 12.54 8.91
C PRO A 35 1.92 12.83 8.16
N ILE A 36 2.91 11.93 8.27
CA ILE A 36 4.19 12.04 7.57
C ILE A 36 4.10 11.60 6.11
N ALA A 37 4.93 12.21 5.27
CA ALA A 37 5.25 11.74 3.93
C ALA A 37 6.57 10.96 3.94
N PHE A 38 6.72 10.03 3.01
CA PHE A 38 7.88 9.18 2.85
C PHE A 38 8.75 9.67 1.69
N ASN A 39 10.06 9.68 1.87
CA ASN A 39 11.01 10.12 0.83
C ASN A 39 11.07 9.20 -0.39
N ASN A 40 10.64 7.95 -0.25
CA ASN A 40 10.58 7.01 -1.36
C ASN A 40 9.45 5.99 -1.19
N ARG A 41 9.01 5.42 -2.31
CA ARG A 41 7.94 4.42 -2.36
C ARG A 41 8.24 3.17 -1.53
N LYS A 42 9.50 2.72 -1.49
CA LYS A 42 9.92 1.52 -0.74
C LYS A 42 9.75 1.69 0.76
N ALA A 43 10.04 2.88 1.29
CA ALA A 43 9.85 3.22 2.70
C ALA A 43 8.36 3.19 3.08
N ALA A 44 7.50 3.80 2.25
CA ALA A 44 6.05 3.74 2.43
C ALA A 44 5.54 2.29 2.43
N ARG A 45 6.03 1.46 1.50
CA ARG A 45 5.68 0.05 1.42
C ARG A 45 6.09 -0.75 2.65
N ASN A 46 7.36 -0.63 3.06
CA ASN A 46 7.88 -1.36 4.21
C ASN A 46 7.14 -0.95 5.50
N TRP A 47 6.81 0.32 5.64
CA TRP A 47 6.03 0.82 6.77
C TRP A 47 4.61 0.23 6.79
N ALA A 48 3.96 0.15 5.62
CA ALA A 48 2.62 -0.46 5.48
C ALA A 48 2.65 -1.95 5.84
N ALA A 49 3.59 -2.70 5.28
CA ALA A 49 3.78 -4.13 5.56
C ALA A 49 4.08 -4.39 7.05
N GLY A 50 4.95 -3.56 7.67
CA GLY A 50 5.28 -3.67 9.09
C GLY A 50 4.11 -3.39 10.04
N ARG A 51 3.02 -2.78 9.55
CA ARG A 51 1.78 -2.56 10.31
C ARG A 51 0.63 -3.48 9.89
N GLY A 52 0.86 -4.41 8.96
CA GLY A 52 -0.17 -5.34 8.48
C GLY A 52 -1.21 -4.69 7.55
N PHE A 53 -0.87 -3.57 6.90
CA PHE A 53 -1.71 -3.02 5.83
C PHE A 53 -1.51 -3.81 4.53
N LEU A 54 -2.60 -4.00 3.78
CA LEU A 54 -2.57 -4.64 2.47
C LEU A 54 -2.39 -3.55 1.40
N LEU A 55 -1.32 -3.62 0.63
CA LEU A 55 -1.10 -2.68 -0.46
C LEU A 55 -1.90 -3.09 -1.69
N VAL A 56 -2.74 -2.18 -2.16
CA VAL A 56 -3.55 -2.35 -3.37
C VAL A 56 -3.11 -1.33 -4.43
N GLY A 57 -2.92 -1.80 -5.67
CA GLY A 57 -2.49 -0.97 -6.79
C GLY A 57 -0.98 -0.79 -6.94
N GLU A 58 -0.14 -1.73 -6.45
CA GLU A 58 1.17 -1.90 -7.11
C GLU A 58 0.87 -2.34 -8.55
N PRO A 59 1.46 -1.71 -9.59
CA PRO A 59 1.46 -2.35 -10.89
C PRO A 59 2.17 -3.67 -10.66
N GLU A 60 1.40 -4.75 -10.75
CA GLU A 60 1.95 -6.08 -10.94
C GLU A 60 3.00 -5.89 -12.02
N LYS A 61 4.27 -6.17 -11.68
CA LYS A 61 5.27 -6.33 -12.74
C LYS A 61 4.56 -7.19 -13.78
N PRO A 62 4.50 -6.78 -15.06
CA PRO A 62 3.98 -7.69 -16.07
C PRO A 62 4.75 -8.99 -15.84
N GLU A 63 4.01 -10.08 -15.59
CA GLU A 63 4.60 -11.41 -15.44
C GLU A 63 5.72 -11.52 -16.47
N PRO A 64 6.92 -12.00 -16.12
CA PRO A 64 7.90 -12.29 -17.14
C PRO A 64 7.22 -13.28 -18.06
N GLY A 65 6.77 -12.79 -19.22
CA GLY A 65 6.08 -13.59 -20.20
C GLY A 65 6.93 -14.81 -20.40
N ILE A 66 6.36 -15.98 -20.10
CA ILE A 66 7.03 -17.25 -20.30
C ILE A 66 7.45 -17.26 -21.76
N GLY A 67 8.74 -16.98 -21.99
CA GLY A 67 9.37 -17.11 -23.28
C GLY A 67 9.38 -18.59 -23.61
N ARG A 68 8.27 -19.05 -24.18
CA ARG A 68 8.20 -20.30 -24.92
C ARG A 68 9.03 -20.07 -26.17
N ASN A 69 10.26 -20.57 -26.15
CA ASN A 69 11.05 -20.82 -27.35
C ASN A 69 11.28 -22.32 -27.46
#